data_AF-A0A6B1BY88-F1
#
_entry.id   AF-A0A6B1BY88-F1
#
_cell.length_a   1.000
_cell.length_b   1.000
_cell.length_c   1.000
_cell.angle_alpha   90.00
_cell.angle_beta   90.00
_cell.angle_gamma   90.00
#
_symmetry.space_group_name_H-M   'P 1'
#
loop_
_entity.id
_entity.type
_entity.pdbx_description
1 polymer ?
#
loop_
_entity_poly.entity_id
_entity_poly.type
_entity_poly.pdbx_seq_one_letter_code
_entity_poly.pdbx_strand_id
1 'polypeptide(L)' 'MARIKIPDGPAEELHRLWMMCPELTAPASAFSAAVYNKSKLSVRLRELLRMRIAQINHCVV' A
#
# COMPACT_ATOMS: atom_id res chain seq x y z
N MET A 1 -3.39 4.85 -13.27
CA MET A 1 -2.64 5.26 -12.05
C MET A 1 -2.90 6.74 -11.80
N ALA A 2 -3.16 7.13 -10.55
CA ALA A 2 -3.55 8.49 -10.21
C ALA A 2 -2.48 9.50 -10.68
N ARG A 3 -2.94 10.61 -11.26
CA ARG A 3 -2.14 11.68 -11.88
C ARG A 3 -1.44 12.58 -10.84
N ILE A 4 -0.93 11.99 -9.75
CA ILE A 4 -0.29 12.74 -8.66
C ILE A 4 1.15 13.02 -9.08
N LYS A 5 1.52 14.29 -9.22
CA LYS A 5 2.91 14.67 -9.45
C LYS A 5 3.68 14.51 -8.14
N ILE A 6 4.64 13.61 -8.12
CA ILE A 6 5.52 13.37 -6.97
C ILE A 6 6.82 14.14 -7.23
N PRO A 7 7.22 15.07 -6.34
CA PRO A 7 8.45 15.85 -6.52
C PRO A 7 9.68 14.95 -6.66
N ASP A 8 10.59 15.30 -7.56
CA ASP A 8 11.85 14.57 -7.74
C ASP A 8 12.68 14.55 -6.46
N GLY A 9 13.42 13.47 -6.24
CA GLY A 9 14.27 13.31 -5.08
C GLY A 9 15.04 11.98 -5.09
N PRO A 10 16.00 11.82 -4.18
CA PRO A 10 16.92 10.67 -4.18
C PRO A 10 16.29 9.35 -3.72
N ALA A 11 15.07 9.39 -3.16
CA ALA A 11 14.36 8.20 -2.69
C ALA A 11 13.43 7.60 -3.76
N GLU A 12 13.10 6.33 -3.59
CA GLU A 12 12.10 5.62 -4.41
C GLU A 12 10.77 6.39 -4.46
N GLU A 13 10.09 6.33 -5.61
CA GLU A 13 8.86 7.09 -5.87
C GLU A 13 7.78 6.85 -4.81
N LEU A 14 7.59 5.59 -4.41
CA LEU A 14 6.63 5.22 -3.37
C LEU A 14 6.97 5.87 -2.02
N HIS A 15 8.25 5.93 -1.66
CA HIS A 15 8.69 6.57 -0.42
C HIS A 15 8.44 8.08 -0.50
N ARG A 16 8.80 8.72 -1.62
CA ARG A 16 8.51 10.15 -1.84
C ARG A 16 7.01 10.46 -1.77
N LEU A 17 6.16 9.59 -2.30
CA LEU A 17 4.70 9.72 -2.19
C LEU A 17 4.24 9.75 -0.72
N TRP A 18 4.71 8.82 0.12
CA TRP A 18 4.35 8.80 1.54
C TRP A 18 4.88 10.02 2.31
N MET A 19 6.04 10.56 1.91
CA MET A 19 6.59 11.79 2.48
C MET A 19 5.76 13.04 2.15
N MET A 20 4.86 12.99 1.16
CA MET A 20 3.94 14.10 0.87
C MET A 20 2.84 14.27 1.94
N CYS A 21 2.57 13.24 2.74
CA CYS A 21 1.63 13.31 3.86
C CYS A 21 2.15 12.46 5.03
N PRO A 22 3.19 12.93 5.75
CA PRO A 22 3.86 12.17 6.79
C PRO A 22 2.92 11.76 7.92
N GLU A 23 1.84 12.51 8.17
CA GLU A 23 0.81 12.23 9.17
C GLU A 23 0.09 10.90 8.92
N LEU A 24 0.04 10.44 7.67
CA LEU A 24 -0.55 9.15 7.31
C LEU A 24 0.39 7.96 7.53
N THR A 25 1.70 8.19 7.73
CA THR A 25 2.68 7.10 7.84
C THR A 25 2.38 6.17 9.02
N ALA A 26 2.17 6.73 10.21
CA ALA A 26 1.88 5.96 11.41
C ALA A 26 0.56 5.15 11.31
N PRO A 27 -0.59 5.77 10.96
CA PRO A 27 -1.85 5.01 10.82
C PRO A 27 -1.81 4.00 9.67
N ALA A 28 -1.15 4.30 8.54
CA ALA A 28 -1.00 3.35 7.44
C ALA A 28 -0.15 2.13 7.84
N SER A 29 0.94 2.35 8.58
CA SER A 29 1.77 1.26 9.14
C SER A 29 0.97 0.39 10.12
N ALA A 30 0.19 1.01 11.01
CA ALA A 30 -0.67 0.29 11.95
C ALA A 30 -1.74 -0.55 11.23
N PHE A 31 -2.36 0.01 10.18
CA PHE A 31 -3.32 -0.72 9.34
C PHE A 31 -2.66 -1.90 8.63
N SER A 32 -1.48 -1.69 8.04
CA SER A 32 -0.70 -2.76 7.40
C SER A 32 -0.40 -3.89 8.39
N ALA A 33 0.07 -3.56 9.59
CA ALA A 33 0.33 -4.56 10.64
C ALA A 33 -0.94 -5.33 11.04
N ALA A 34 -2.10 -4.67 11.11
CA ALA A 34 -3.37 -5.36 11.39
C ALA A 34 -3.73 -6.36 10.28
N VAL A 35 -3.62 -5.95 9.01
CA VAL A 35 -3.92 -6.81 7.85
C VAL A 35 -2.94 -7.97 7.71
N TYR A 36 -1.64 -7.72 7.91
CA TYR A 36 -0.60 -8.71 7.65
C TYR A 36 -0.27 -9.61 8.85
N ASN A 37 -0.47 -9.15 10.08
CA ASN A 37 -0.05 -9.89 11.28
C ASN A 37 -1.21 -10.29 12.20
N LYS A 38 -2.40 -9.68 12.06
CA LYS A 38 -3.57 -9.93 12.92
C LYS A 38 -4.81 -10.40 12.17
N SER A 39 -4.67 -10.74 10.89
CA SER A 39 -5.78 -11.24 10.09
C SER A 39 -6.21 -12.64 10.53
N LYS A 40 -7.53 -12.89 10.50
CA LYS A 40 -8.13 -14.22 10.69
C LYS A 40 -7.99 -15.11 9.46
N LEU A 41 -7.63 -14.53 8.31
CA LEU A 41 -7.43 -15.26 7.06
C LEU A 41 -6.04 -15.86 7.02
N SER A 42 -5.91 -17.06 6.45
CA SER A 42 -4.61 -17.63 6.16
C SER A 42 -3.85 -16.77 5.16
N VAL A 43 -2.51 -16.83 5.19
CA VAL A 43 -1.63 -16.06 4.29
C VAL A 43 -2.03 -16.27 2.82
N ARG A 44 -2.28 -17.52 2.41
CA ARG A 44 -2.68 -17.85 1.03
C ARG A 44 -3.97 -17.14 0.62
N LEU A 45 -5.00 -17.18 1.49
CA LEU A 45 -6.28 -16.55 1.17
C LEU A 45 -6.17 -15.03 1.17
N ARG A 46 -5.41 -14.45 2.09
CA ARG A 46 -5.14 -13.01 2.11
C ARG A 46 -4.46 -12.53 0.84
N GLU A 47 -3.40 -13.21 0.39
CA GLU A 47 -2.70 -12.82 -0.83
C GLU A 47 -3.57 -12.99 -2.08
N LEU A 48 -4.38 -14.05 -2.16
CA LEU A 48 -5.37 -14.22 -3.23
C LEU A 48 -6.33 -13.01 -3.29
N LEU A 49 -6.88 -12.61 -2.15
CA LEU A 49 -7.78 -11.46 -2.07
C LEU A 49 -7.06 -10.16 -2.47
N ARG A 50 -5.83 -9.94 -2.01
CA ARG A 50 -5.04 -8.76 -2.36
C ARG A 50 -4.78 -8.67 -3.87
N MET A 51 -4.39 -9.78 -4.49
CA MET A 51 -4.21 -9.86 -5.95
C MET A 51 -5.52 -9.59 -6.69
N ARG A 52 -6.64 -10.17 -6.21
CA ARG A 52 -7.95 -9.96 -6.84
C ARG A 52 -8.41 -8.51 -6.75
N ILE A 53 -8.23 -7.87 -5.60
CA ILE A 53 -8.53 -6.43 -5.40
C ILE A 53 -7.69 -5.58 -6.36
N ALA A 54 -6.40 -5.88 -6.49
CA ALA A 54 -5.52 -5.15 -7.39
C ALA A 54 -5.94 -5.30 -8.86
N GLN A 55 -6.28 -6.52 -9.30
CA GLN A 55 -6.82 -6.76 -10.65
C GLN A 55 -8.10 -5.94 -10.91
N ILE A 56 -9.05 -5.94 -9.96
CA ILE A 56 -10.31 -5.18 -10.07
C ILE A 56 -10.04 -3.67 -10.20
N ASN A 57 -8.98 -3.17 -9.55
CA ASN A 57 -8.58 -1.77 -9.62
C ASN A 57 -7.58 -1.46 -10.74
N HIS A 58 -7.33 -2.42 -11.64
CA HIS A 58 -6.31 -2.30 -12.71
C HIS A 58 -4.93 -1.86 -12.18
N CYS A 59 -4.59 -2.33 -10.99
CA CYS A 59 -3.30 -2.15 -10.36
C CYS A 59 -2.41 -3.34 -10.75
N VAL A 60 -1.32 -3.06 -11.47
CA VAL A 60 -0.31 -4.08 -11.81
C VAL A 60 0.42 -4.43 -10.51
N VAL A 61 0.34 -5.70 -10.11
CA VAL A 61 1.03 -6.25 -8.92
C VAL A 61 2.29 -6.97 -9.36
#